data_AF-A0A4S5B1L1-F1
#
_entry.id   AF-A0A4S5B1L1-F1
#
_cell.length_a   1.000
_cell.length_b   1.000
_cell.length_c   1.000
_cell.angle_alpha   90.00
_cell.angle_beta   90.00
_cell.angle_gamma   90.00
#
_symmetry.space_group_name_H-M   'P 1'
#
loop_
_entity.id
_entity.type
_entity.pdbx_description
1 polymer ?
#
loop_
_entity_poly.entity_id
_entity_poly.type
_entity_poly.pdbx_seq_one_letter_code
_entity_poly.pdbx_strand_id
1 'polypeptide(L)'
;MTKRPAAVELASWLLWFLVAAGLVVCVLVVVYRDDLGTVWSPMQDGDSTVQPVEFVPVILVLYGVTAVLAATLIPLFRHGHNWARHSLAAIVVGIFLVAVATVQTAPPAMVRWSAIAAAVISAVTLVFIWHPQSSLYVREAVYPPEERERRARERDSRHDS
;
A
#
# COMPACT_ATOMS: atom_id res chain seq x y z
N MET A 1 23.43 17.67 5.57
CA MET A 1 22.07 17.26 5.20
C MET A 1 22.16 16.02 4.32
N THR A 2 21.92 14.84 4.88
CA THR A 2 22.02 13.57 4.16
C THR A 2 20.92 13.51 3.10
N LYS A 3 21.31 13.55 1.82
CA LYS A 3 20.39 13.54 0.68
C LYS A 3 19.59 12.23 0.72
N ARG A 4 18.27 12.31 0.95
CA ARG A 4 17.42 11.12 1.00
C ARG A 4 17.45 10.42 -0.37
N PRO A 5 17.53 9.08 -0.44
CA PRO A 5 17.53 8.39 -1.72
C PRO A 5 16.20 8.64 -2.45
N ALA A 6 16.25 9.01 -3.73
CA ALA A 6 15.07 9.29 -4.55
C ALA A 6 14.05 8.13 -4.55
N ALA A 7 14.51 6.88 -4.40
CA ALA A 7 13.66 5.71 -4.29
C ALA A 7 12.73 5.74 -3.05
N VAL A 8 13.20 6.25 -1.91
CA VAL A 8 12.39 6.35 -0.67
C VAL A 8 11.34 7.44 -0.80
N GLU A 9 11.69 8.52 -1.48
CA GLU A 9 10.77 9.63 -1.76
C GLU A 9 9.68 9.20 -2.74
N LEU A 10 10.05 8.54 -3.84
CA LEU A 10 9.11 7.98 -4.82
C LEU A 10 8.20 6.94 -4.18
N ALA A 11 8.73 6.02 -3.37
CA ALA A 11 7.94 5.02 -2.66
C ALA A 11 6.95 5.66 -1.67
N SER A 12 7.36 6.71 -0.95
CA SER A 12 6.45 7.46 -0.07
C SER A 12 5.30 8.08 -0.87
N TRP A 13 5.60 8.63 -2.05
CA TRP A 13 4.61 9.26 -2.91
C TRP A 13 3.63 8.24 -3.51
N LEU A 14 4.13 7.09 -3.97
CA LEU A 14 3.33 5.95 -4.43
C LEU A 14 2.39 5.42 -3.34
N LEU A 15 2.85 5.35 -2.09
CA LEU A 15 2.01 4.93 -0.97
C LEU A 15 0.88 5.93 -0.69
N TRP A 16 1.15 7.24 -0.72
CA TRP A 16 0.11 8.26 -0.63
C TRP A 16 -0.86 8.20 -1.81
N PHE A 17 -0.37 7.94 -3.01
CA PHE A 17 -1.21 7.73 -4.18
C PHE A 17 -2.14 6.53 -4.00
N LEU A 18 -1.64 5.44 -3.42
CA LEU A 18 -2.45 4.24 -3.13
C LEU A 18 -3.55 4.53 -2.09
N VAL A 19 -3.24 5.32 -1.06
CA VAL A 19 -4.25 5.80 -0.08
C VAL A 19 -5.32 6.64 -0.79
N ALA A 20 -4.92 7.60 -1.61
CA ALA A 20 -5.86 8.43 -2.37
C ALA A 20 -6.71 7.61 -3.34
N ALA A 21 -6.12 6.64 -4.04
CA ALA A 21 -6.84 5.72 -4.91
C ALA A 21 -7.85 4.87 -4.12
N GLY A 22 -7.48 4.39 -2.93
CA GLY A 22 -8.39 3.69 -2.02
C GLY A 22 -9.60 4.55 -1.61
N LEU A 23 -9.39 5.84 -1.37
CA LEU A 23 -10.49 6.77 -1.09
C LEU A 23 -11.45 6.87 -2.28
N VAL A 24 -10.92 7.00 -3.49
CA VAL A 24 -11.74 7.06 -4.72
C VAL A 24 -12.55 5.78 -4.88
N VAL A 25 -11.96 4.61 -4.63
CA VAL A 25 -12.69 3.33 -4.64
C VAL A 25 -13.80 3.31 -3.60
N CYS A 26 -13.56 3.81 -2.38
CA CYS A 26 -14.60 3.91 -1.35
C CYS A 26 -15.76 4.81 -1.78
N VAL A 27 -15.46 5.95 -2.41
CA VAL A 27 -16.48 6.84 -2.98
C VAL A 27 -17.28 6.11 -4.05
N LEU A 28 -16.62 5.40 -4.97
CA LEU A 28 -17.31 4.60 -5.98
C LEU A 28 -18.20 3.52 -5.37
N VAL A 29 -17.75 2.85 -4.29
CA VAL A 29 -18.55 1.85 -3.57
C VAL A 29 -19.82 2.47 -2.97
N VAL A 30 -19.72 3.67 -2.42
CA VAL A 30 -20.88 4.39 -1.87
C VAL A 30 -21.85 4.80 -3.00
N VAL A 31 -21.32 5.29 -4.12
CA VAL A 31 -22.13 5.73 -5.27
C VAL A 31 -22.82 4.56 -5.97
N TYR A 32 -22.11 3.46 -6.19
CA TYR A 32 -22.60 2.25 -6.86
C TYR A 32 -23.10 1.19 -5.87
N ARG A 33 -23.49 1.59 -4.66
CA ARG A 33 -23.90 0.65 -3.59
C ARG A 33 -25.05 -0.26 -4.03
N ASP A 34 -26.00 0.26 -4.80
CA ASP A 34 -27.19 -0.51 -5.17
C ASP A 34 -26.82 -1.59 -6.21
N ASP A 35 -25.97 -1.26 -7.18
CA ASP A 35 -25.44 -2.19 -8.17
C ASP A 35 -24.50 -3.25 -7.55
N LEU A 36 -23.61 -2.83 -6.64
CA LEU A 36 -22.68 -3.73 -5.96
C LEU A 36 -23.38 -4.68 -4.98
N GLY A 37 -24.50 -4.25 -4.38
CA GLY A 37 -25.30 -5.08 -3.49
C GLY A 37 -25.83 -6.34 -4.18
N THR A 38 -26.22 -6.24 -5.45
CA THR A 38 -26.72 -7.40 -6.23
C THR A 38 -25.62 -8.42 -6.55
N VAL A 39 -24.37 -7.97 -6.73
CA VAL A 39 -23.22 -8.83 -7.06
C VAL A 39 -22.63 -9.49 -5.82
N TRP A 40 -22.56 -8.74 -4.70
CA TRP A 40 -21.93 -9.22 -3.46
C TRP A 40 -22.91 -9.84 -2.48
N SER A 41 -24.21 -9.54 -2.61
CA SER A 41 -25.28 -10.12 -1.80
C SER A 41 -26.45 -10.56 -2.68
N PRO A 42 -26.29 -11.62 -3.49
CA PRO A 42 -27.34 -12.14 -4.37
C PRO A 42 -28.57 -12.70 -3.63
N MET A 43 -28.51 -12.87 -2.30
CA MET A 43 -29.62 -13.36 -1.47
C MET A 43 -30.63 -12.24 -1.16
N GLN A 44 -31.18 -11.58 -2.19
CA GLN A 44 -32.23 -10.55 -2.05
C GLN A 44 -33.65 -11.09 -2.33
N ASP A 45 -33.78 -12.40 -2.61
CA ASP A 45 -35.06 -13.00 -3.00
C ASP A 45 -35.97 -13.26 -1.77
N GLY A 46 -36.78 -12.26 -1.44
CA GLY A 46 -38.21 -12.37 -1.13
C GLY A 46 -38.74 -13.11 0.11
N ASP A 47 -37.99 -14.02 0.74
CA ASP A 47 -38.53 -14.93 1.77
C ASP A 47 -37.63 -15.11 3.02
N SER A 48 -36.84 -14.09 3.36
CA SER A 48 -35.98 -14.14 4.54
C SER A 48 -36.19 -12.93 5.44
N THR A 49 -36.52 -13.18 6.71
CA THR A 49 -36.49 -12.21 7.82
C THR A 49 -35.06 -11.75 8.18
N VAL A 50 -34.06 -12.16 7.39
CA VAL A 50 -32.65 -11.83 7.56
C VAL A 50 -32.40 -10.45 6.98
N GLN A 51 -31.99 -9.52 7.84
CA GLN A 51 -31.67 -8.16 7.42
C GLN A 51 -30.51 -8.18 6.40
N PRO A 52 -30.64 -7.50 5.25
CA PRO A 52 -29.58 -7.44 4.25
C PRO A 52 -28.29 -6.93 4.87
N VAL A 53 -27.15 -7.59 4.62
CA VAL A 53 -25.85 -7.12 5.11
C VAL A 53 -25.50 -5.81 4.42
N GLU A 54 -25.37 -4.74 5.20
CA GLU A 54 -24.84 -3.47 4.71
C GLU A 54 -23.30 -3.57 4.63
N PHE A 55 -22.78 -3.71 3.42
CA PHE A 55 -21.35 -3.86 3.15
C PHE A 55 -20.59 -2.51 3.10
N VAL A 56 -21.29 -1.39 2.85
CA VAL A 56 -20.68 -0.05 2.74
C VAL A 56 -19.99 0.39 4.05
N PRO A 57 -20.62 0.28 5.24
CA PRO A 57 -19.95 0.64 6.49
C PRO A 57 -18.67 -0.15 6.73
N VAL A 58 -18.68 -1.45 6.41
CA VAL A 58 -17.52 -2.34 6.56
C VAL A 58 -16.35 -1.87 5.70
N ILE A 59 -16.60 -1.54 4.43
CA ILE A 59 -15.57 -1.06 3.50
C ILE A 59 -14.99 0.28 3.97
N LEU A 60 -15.82 1.21 4.44
CA LEU A 60 -15.37 2.50 4.93
C LEU A 60 -14.50 2.37 6.18
N VAL A 61 -14.88 1.51 7.13
CA VAL A 61 -14.08 1.25 8.32
C VAL A 61 -12.76 0.58 7.95
N LEU A 62 -12.79 -0.44 7.08
CA LEU A 62 -11.59 -1.15 6.63
C LEU A 62 -10.60 -0.20 5.94
N TYR A 63 -11.11 0.67 5.06
CA TYR A 63 -10.30 1.70 4.43
C TYR A 63 -9.76 2.69 5.46
N GLY A 64 -10.59 3.20 6.36
CA GLY A 64 -10.18 4.16 7.39
C GLY A 64 -9.04 3.63 8.25
N VAL A 65 -9.19 2.41 8.78
CA VAL A 65 -8.14 1.74 9.57
C VAL A 65 -6.87 1.55 8.74
N THR A 66 -6.99 1.05 7.51
CA THR A 66 -5.84 0.82 6.62
C THR A 66 -5.12 2.12 6.25
N ALA A 67 -5.86 3.20 5.99
CA ALA A 67 -5.33 4.50 5.63
C ALA A 67 -4.59 5.14 6.81
N VAL A 68 -5.14 5.06 8.03
CA VAL A 68 -4.47 5.55 9.25
C VAL A 68 -3.21 4.73 9.52
N LEU A 69 -3.27 3.41 9.35
CA LEU A 69 -2.11 2.53 9.50
C LEU A 69 -1.02 2.86 8.46
N ALA A 70 -1.39 3.05 7.20
CA ALA A 70 -0.45 3.47 6.15
C ALA A 70 0.14 4.85 6.46
N ALA A 71 -0.69 5.82 6.82
CA ALA A 71 -0.28 7.19 7.15
C ALA A 71 0.71 7.24 8.33
N THR A 72 0.55 6.37 9.32
CA THR A 72 1.48 6.25 10.45
C THR A 72 2.78 5.53 10.07
N LEU A 73 2.71 4.49 9.24
CA LEU A 73 3.89 3.72 8.83
C LEU A 73 4.77 4.45 7.80
N ILE A 74 4.20 5.31 6.94
CA ILE A 74 4.95 6.06 5.92
C ILE A 74 6.08 6.91 6.54
N PRO A 75 5.83 7.73 7.58
CA PRO A 75 6.90 8.42 8.32
C PRO A 75 7.94 7.47 8.91
N LEU A 76 7.54 6.37 9.55
CA LEU A 76 8.48 5.41 10.14
C LEU A 76 9.39 4.77 9.09
N PHE A 77 8.83 4.46 7.91
CA PHE A 77 9.58 4.00 6.75
C PHE A 77 10.59 5.06 6.27
N ARG A 78 10.19 6.34 6.24
CA ARG A 78 11.09 7.45 5.91
C ARG A 78 12.25 7.60 6.90
N HIS A 79 12.06 7.18 8.15
CA HIS A 79 13.09 7.11 9.18
C HIS A 79 13.97 5.85 9.12
N GLY A 80 13.75 4.96 8.15
CA GLY A 80 14.60 3.78 7.92
C GLY A 80 14.29 2.59 8.82
N HIS A 81 13.08 2.50 9.41
CA HIS A 81 12.71 1.33 10.20
C HIS A 81 12.33 0.14 9.31
N ASN A 82 13.11 -0.94 9.38
CA ASN A 82 12.86 -2.17 8.60
C ASN A 82 11.49 -2.80 8.90
N TRP A 83 11.00 -2.73 10.14
CA TRP A 83 9.69 -3.27 10.50
C TRP A 83 8.55 -2.55 9.77
N ALA A 84 8.64 -1.21 9.64
CA ALA A 84 7.65 -0.43 8.91
C ALA A 84 7.60 -0.79 7.42
N ARG A 85 8.75 -1.12 6.82
CA ARG A 85 8.82 -1.63 5.44
C ARG A 85 8.04 -2.94 5.27
N HIS A 86 8.21 -3.89 6.19
CA HIS A 86 7.51 -5.18 6.11
C HIS A 86 6.01 -5.03 6.34
N SER A 87 5.60 -4.18 7.30
CA SER A 87 4.18 -3.88 7.52
C SER A 87 3.53 -3.19 6.32
N LEU A 88 4.21 -2.21 5.70
CA LEU A 88 3.72 -1.58 4.47
C LEU A 88 3.65 -2.58 3.30
N ALA A 89 4.65 -3.46 3.16
CA ALA A 89 4.61 -4.52 2.15
C ALA A 89 3.38 -5.42 2.34
N ALA A 90 3.10 -5.83 3.57
CA ALA A 90 1.93 -6.66 3.88
C ALA A 90 0.61 -5.96 3.52
N ILE A 91 0.48 -4.66 3.83
CA ILE A 91 -0.69 -3.85 3.44
C ILE A 91 -0.85 -3.83 1.91
N VAL A 92 0.22 -3.54 1.18
CA VAL A 92 0.18 -3.46 -0.29
C VAL A 92 -0.13 -4.83 -0.92
N VAL A 93 0.40 -5.93 -0.38
CA VAL A 93 0.02 -7.28 -0.81
C VAL A 93 -1.46 -7.53 -0.56
N GLY A 94 -1.99 -7.16 0.61
CA GLY A 94 -3.40 -7.28 0.91
C GLY A 94 -4.29 -6.53 -0.09
N ILE A 95 -3.94 -5.28 -0.39
CA ILE A 95 -4.64 -4.45 -1.38
C ILE A 95 -4.59 -5.11 -2.77
N PHE A 96 -3.43 -5.63 -3.17
CA PHE A 96 -3.27 -6.35 -4.44
C PHE A 96 -4.19 -7.57 -4.53
N LEU A 97 -4.24 -8.39 -3.49
CA LEU A 97 -5.09 -9.59 -3.44
C LEU A 97 -6.58 -9.22 -3.52
N VAL A 98 -7.01 -8.21 -2.77
CA VAL A 98 -8.40 -7.71 -2.83
C VAL A 98 -8.72 -7.21 -4.22
N ALA A 99 -7.84 -6.41 -4.84
CA ALA A 99 -8.06 -5.91 -6.19
C ALA A 99 -8.20 -7.05 -7.22
N VAL A 100 -7.36 -8.10 -7.13
CA VAL A 100 -7.46 -9.29 -8.00
C VAL A 100 -8.74 -10.08 -7.74
N ALA A 101 -9.16 -10.23 -6.48
CA ALA A 101 -10.42 -10.88 -6.14
C ALA A 101 -11.62 -10.09 -6.69
N THR A 102 -11.62 -8.76 -6.55
CA THR A 102 -12.68 -7.89 -7.09
C THR A 102 -12.78 -7.99 -8.61
N VAL A 103 -11.67 -8.11 -9.35
CA VAL A 103 -11.74 -8.31 -10.81
C VAL A 103 -12.44 -9.62 -11.18
N GLN A 104 -12.31 -10.66 -10.36
CA GLN A 104 -12.94 -11.96 -10.60
C GLN A 104 -14.45 -11.97 -10.33
N THR A 105 -14.99 -11.02 -9.55
CA THR A 105 -16.43 -10.94 -9.25
C THR A 105 -17.25 -10.22 -10.32
N ALA A 106 -16.70 -10.00 -11.52
CA ALA A 106 -17.35 -9.28 -12.63
C ALA A 106 -18.07 -7.97 -12.23
N PRO A 107 -17.41 -7.04 -11.51
CA PRO A 107 -18.04 -5.82 -11.01
C PRO A 107 -18.35 -4.83 -12.15
N PRO A 108 -19.17 -3.79 -11.89
CA PRO A 108 -19.43 -2.71 -12.84
C PRO A 108 -18.14 -2.15 -13.45
N ALA A 109 -18.17 -1.77 -14.73
CA ALA A 109 -16.97 -1.47 -15.51
C ALA A 109 -16.04 -0.44 -14.83
N MET A 110 -16.59 0.59 -14.19
CA MET A 110 -15.80 1.59 -13.45
C MET A 110 -15.04 1.01 -12.26
N VAL A 111 -15.67 0.12 -11.49
CA VAL A 111 -15.05 -0.59 -10.35
C VAL A 111 -13.99 -1.57 -10.85
N ARG A 112 -14.23 -2.23 -11.98
CA ARG A 112 -13.22 -3.12 -12.60
C ARG A 112 -11.96 -2.35 -13.01
N TRP A 113 -12.11 -1.21 -13.68
CA TRP A 113 -10.96 -0.41 -14.11
C TRP A 113 -10.16 0.15 -12.94
N SER A 114 -10.84 0.60 -11.87
CA SER A 114 -10.16 1.06 -10.66
C SER A 114 -9.44 -0.07 -9.94
N ALA A 115 -10.02 -1.28 -9.87
CA ALA A 115 -9.37 -2.46 -9.31
C ALA A 115 -8.11 -2.86 -10.11
N ILE A 116 -8.17 -2.84 -11.44
CA ILE A 116 -7.00 -3.11 -12.29
C ILE A 116 -5.90 -2.06 -12.05
N ALA A 117 -6.26 -0.78 -12.02
CA ALA A 117 -5.30 0.29 -11.72
C ALA A 117 -4.66 0.11 -10.34
N ALA A 118 -5.46 -0.20 -9.31
CA ALA A 118 -4.98 -0.45 -7.96
C ALA A 118 -4.04 -1.67 -7.89
N ALA A 119 -4.31 -2.73 -8.64
CA ALA A 119 -3.46 -3.91 -8.74
C ALA A 119 -2.10 -3.56 -9.38
N VAL A 120 -2.10 -2.80 -10.47
CA VAL A 120 -0.87 -2.35 -11.15
C VAL A 120 -0.03 -1.46 -10.22
N ILE A 121 -0.64 -0.47 -9.59
CA ILE A 121 0.05 0.44 -8.66
C ILE A 121 0.61 -0.34 -7.46
N SER A 122 -0.15 -1.29 -6.92
CA SER A 122 0.31 -2.14 -5.83
C SER A 122 1.51 -3.00 -6.23
N ALA A 123 1.48 -3.60 -7.43
CA ALA A 123 2.60 -4.38 -7.95
C ALA A 123 3.86 -3.52 -8.14
N VAL A 124 3.74 -2.33 -8.73
CA VAL A 124 4.84 -1.37 -8.87
C VAL A 124 5.38 -0.96 -7.50
N THR A 125 4.49 -0.67 -6.55
CA THR A 125 4.87 -0.30 -5.18
C THR A 125 5.63 -1.43 -4.48
N LEU A 126 5.22 -2.69 -4.66
CA LEU A 126 5.94 -3.85 -4.11
C LEU A 126 7.35 -3.98 -4.69
N VAL A 127 7.50 -3.81 -6.01
CA VAL A 127 8.81 -3.84 -6.67
C VAL A 127 9.72 -2.75 -6.09
N PHE A 128 9.22 -1.53 -5.89
CA PHE A 128 9.99 -0.44 -5.29
C PHE A 128 10.30 -0.66 -3.81
N ILE A 129 9.35 -1.22 -3.04
CA ILE A 129 9.57 -1.60 -1.63
C ILE A 129 10.68 -2.65 -1.53
N TRP A 130 10.74 -3.61 -2.46
CA TRP A 130 11.76 -4.66 -2.46
C TRP A 130 13.07 -4.30 -3.17
N HIS A 131 13.12 -3.16 -3.86
CA HIS A 131 14.29 -2.76 -4.64
C HIS A 131 15.57 -2.70 -3.77
N PRO A 132 16.72 -3.20 -4.24
CA PRO A 132 17.96 -3.27 -3.45
C PRO A 132 18.46 -1.92 -2.89
N GLN A 133 18.04 -0.79 -3.47
CA GLN A 133 18.33 0.53 -2.90
C GLN A 133 17.58 0.82 -1.59
N SER A 134 16.37 0.27 -1.40
CA SER A 134 15.62 0.40 -0.14
C SER A 134 16.24 -0.48 0.96
N SER A 135 16.80 -1.64 0.62
CA SER A 135 17.50 -2.49 1.59
C SER A 135 18.86 -1.94 1.97
N LEU A 136 19.59 -1.31 1.04
CA LEU A 136 20.86 -0.65 1.33
C LEU A 136 20.69 0.57 2.24
N TYR A 137 19.68 1.41 2.00
CA TYR A 137 19.41 2.57 2.86
C TYR A 137 19.10 2.17 4.31
N VAL A 138 18.29 1.12 4.50
CA VAL A 138 17.99 0.65 5.86
C VAL A 138 19.21 -0.04 6.49
N ARG A 139 20.00 -0.78 5.71
CA ARG A 139 21.24 -1.39 6.23
C ARG A 139 22.27 -0.34 6.67
N GLU A 140 22.37 0.77 5.95
CA GLU A 140 23.22 1.90 6.35
C GLU A 140 22.65 2.64 7.56
N ALA A 141 21.32 2.73 7.70
CA ALA A 141 20.66 3.37 8.83
C ALA A 141 20.96 2.69 10.20
N VAL A 142 21.29 1.39 10.20
CA VAL A 142 21.58 0.60 11.41
C VAL A 142 22.93 0.98 12.05
N TYR A 143 23.88 1.51 11.28
CA TYR A 143 25.21 1.85 11.82
C TYR A 143 25.21 3.23 12.50
N PRO A 144 25.88 3.38 13.67
CA PRO A 144 26.14 4.69 14.26
C PRO A 144 26.90 5.58 13.28
N PRO A 145 26.71 6.91 13.32
CA PRO A 145 27.34 7.84 12.36
C PRO A 145 28.87 7.69 12.30
N GLU A 146 29.48 7.37 13.44
CA GLU A 146 30.93 7.20 13.61
C GLU A 146 31.47 5.98 12.83
N GLU A 147 30.74 4.86 12.83
CA GLU A 147 31.11 3.68 12.05
C GLU A 147 30.89 3.88 10.55
N ARG A 148 29.92 4.71 10.16
CA ARG A 148 29.71 5.06 8.74
C ARG A 148 30.89 5.85 8.19
N GLU A 149 31.37 6.83 8.94
CA GLU A 149 32.54 7.61 8.56
C GLU A 149 33.80 6.75 8.52
N ARG A 150 33.97 5.84 9.49
CA ARG A 150 35.11 4.91 9.54
C ARG A 150 35.14 3.99 8.32
N ARG A 151 34.00 3.41 7.94
CA ARG A 151 33.90 2.54 6.75
C ARG A 151 34.03 3.30 5.43
N ALA A 152 33.55 4.54 5.36
CA ALA A 152 33.75 5.38 4.18
C ALA A 152 35.23 5.65 3.93
N ARG A 153 35.98 5.98 5.00
CA ARG A 153 37.44 6.19 4.95
C ARG A 153 38.19 4.91 4.57
N GLU A 154 37.81 3.75 5.13
CA GLU A 154 38.41 2.45 4.77
C GLU A 154 38.15 2.04 3.31
N ARG A 155 37.07 2.56 2.69
CA ARG A 155 36.71 2.28 1.30
C ARG A 155 37.55 3.13 0.34
N ASP A 156 37.75 4.41 0.65
CA ASP A 156 38.66 5.30 -0.09
C ASP A 156 40.10 4.80 -0.01
N SER A 157 40.56 4.38 1.17
CA SER A 157 41.93 3.90 1.34
C SER A 157 42.26 2.61 0.59
N ARG A 158 41.26 1.84 0.13
CA ARG A 158 41.44 0.65 -0.71
C ARG A 158 41.45 0.95 -2.21
N HIS A 159 41.05 2.15 -2.62
CA HIS A 159 41.09 2.55 -4.04
C HIS A 159 42.40 3.26 -4.43
N ASP A 160 43.13 3.80 -3.45
CA ASP A 160 44.42 4.47 -3.65
C ASP A 160 45.65 3.53 -3.54
N SER A 161 45.44 2.24 -3.28
CA SER A 161 46.48 1.20 -3.14
C SER A 161 46.44 0.19 -4.28
#